data_AF-A0A0B1SU50-F1
#
_entry.id   AF-A0A0B1SU50-F1
#
_cell.length_a   1.000
_cell.length_b   1.000
_cell.length_c   1.000
_cell.angle_alpha   90.00
_cell.angle_beta   90.00
_cell.angle_gamma   90.00
#
_symmetry.space_group_name_H-M   'P 1'
#
loop_
_entity.id
_entity.type
_entity.pdbx_description
1 polymer ?
#
loop_
_entity_poly.entity_id
_entity_poly.type
_entity_poly.pdbx_seq_one_letter_code
_entity_poly.pdbx_strand_id
1 'polypeptide(L)' 'MLPNSADCTLEDKPRIIVFGSIIQDLISYTDRFPKPGESVPGSDFVSSRGGKGANQAIAAARLGGAVSIIGRVSFAS' A
#
# COMPACT_ATOMS: atom_id res chain seq x y z
N MET A 1 28.04 -18.68 22.70
CA MET A 1 26.71 -18.15 23.06
C MET A 1 26.23 -17.38 21.84
N LEU A 2 25.27 -17.92 21.08
CA LEU A 2 24.70 -17.20 19.94
C LEU A 2 23.86 -16.03 20.47
N PRO A 3 23.86 -14.87 19.80
CA PRO A 3 23.01 -13.76 20.20
C PRO A 3 21.54 -14.21 20.21
N ASN A 4 20.82 -13.84 21.27
CA ASN A 4 19.39 -14.10 21.37
C ASN A 4 18.67 -13.34 20.26
N SER A 5 17.75 -14.00 19.57
CA SER A 5 16.87 -13.43 18.52
C SER A 5 16.12 -12.14 18.91
N ALA A 6 16.13 -11.75 20.18
CA ALA A 6 15.59 -10.49 20.67
C ALA A 6 16.51 -9.27 20.42
N ASP A 7 17.74 -9.46 19.94
CA ASP A 7 18.76 -8.41 19.79
C ASP A 7 19.14 -8.11 18.33
N CYS A 8 18.21 -8.34 17.39
CA CYS A 8 18.45 -8.05 15.98
C CYS A 8 18.56 -6.54 15.74
N THR A 9 19.76 -6.07 15.45
CA THR A 9 20.01 -4.68 15.06
C THR A 9 19.43 -4.42 13.65
N LEU A 10 19.37 -3.17 13.21
CA LEU A 10 18.94 -2.84 11.83
C LEU A 10 19.81 -3.52 10.75
N GLU A 11 21.02 -3.97 11.10
CA GLU A 11 21.97 -4.63 10.22
C GLU A 11 21.60 -6.09 9.93
N ASP A 12 20.82 -6.74 10.80
CA ASP A 12 20.39 -8.14 10.65
C ASP A 12 19.10 -8.32 9.84
N LYS A 13 18.42 -7.23 9.48
CA LYS A 13 17.12 -7.31 8.78
C LYS A 13 17.30 -7.60 7.28
N PRO A 14 16.50 -8.51 6.68
CA PRO A 14 16.50 -8.72 5.24
C PRO A 14 16.22 -7.41 4.50
N ARG A 15 17.15 -7.00 3.63
CA ARG A 15 17.00 -5.79 2.81
C ARG A 15 16.19 -6.11 1.57
N ILE A 16 15.06 -5.42 1.39
CA ILE A 16 14.10 -5.69 0.31
C ILE A 16 13.85 -4.41 -0.46
N ILE A 17 14.02 -4.45 -1.78
CA ILE A 17 13.60 -3.37 -2.67
C ILE A 17 12.38 -3.83 -3.44
N VAL A 18 11.29 -3.08 -3.35
CA VAL A 18 10.08 -3.31 -4.14
C VAL A 18 10.03 -2.31 -5.28
N PHE A 19 10.02 -2.80 -6.51
CA PHE A 19 9.78 -1.98 -7.70
C PHE A 19 8.33 -2.17 -8.14
N GLY A 20 7.51 -1.12 -8.09
CA GLY A 20 6.10 -1.30 -8.44
C GLY A 20 5.21 -0.07 -8.32
N SER A 21 3.90 -0.34 -8.43
CA SER A 21 2.88 0.69 -8.43
C SER A 21 2.59 1.25 -7.05
N ILE A 22 2.40 2.56 -7.01
CA ILE A 22 1.92 3.35 -5.87
C ILE A 22 0.70 4.09 -6.38
N ILE A 23 -0.49 3.77 -5.85
CA ILE A 23 -1.76 4.27 -6.37
C ILE A 23 -2.55 4.88 -5.21
N GLN A 24 -3.33 5.93 -5.50
CA GLN A 24 -4.36 6.41 -4.58
C GLN A 24 -5.70 5.81 -5.01
N ASP A 25 -6.32 5.05 -4.11
CA ASP A 25 -7.62 4.46 -4.35
C ASP A 25 -8.71 5.48 -3.97
N LEU A 26 -9.66 5.71 -4.88
CA LEU A 26 -10.82 6.58 -4.66
C LEU A 26 -12.06 5.70 -4.62
N ILE A 27 -12.71 5.65 -3.47
CA ILE A 27 -13.78 4.70 -3.18
C ILE A 27 -15.05 5.48 -2.89
N SER A 28 -16.07 5.32 -3.74
CA SER A 28 -17.41 5.87 -3.52
C SER A 28 -18.36 4.76 -3.10
N TYR A 29 -19.06 4.96 -1.98
CA TYR A 29 -20.08 4.04 -1.49
C TYR A 29 -21.47 4.47 -1.95
N THR A 30 -22.33 3.51 -2.26
CA THR A 30 -23.72 3.71 -2.67
C THR A 30 -24.51 2.43 -2.41
N ASP A 31 -25.84 2.53 -2.34
CA ASP A 31 -26.70 1.39 -1.99
C ASP A 31 -26.69 0.27 -3.05
N ARG A 32 -26.32 0.60 -4.30
CA ARG A 32 -26.20 -0.35 -5.40
C ARG A 32 -25.31 0.17 -6.52
N PHE A 33 -24.83 -0.72 -7.37
CA PHE A 33 -24.11 -0.31 -8.57
C PHE A 33 -25.01 0.48 -9.55
N PRO A 34 -24.47 1.53 -10.20
CA PRO A 34 -25.18 2.27 -11.23
C PRO A 34 -25.35 1.43 -12.49
N LYS A 35 -26.45 1.64 -13.21
CA LYS A 35 -26.63 1.14 -14.58
C LYS A 35 -25.89 2.06 -15.58
N PRO A 36 -25.58 1.58 -16.79
CA PRO A 36 -25.02 2.44 -17.83
C PRO A 36 -25.88 3.68 -18.08
N GLY A 37 -25.27 4.87 -18.02
CA GLY A 37 -25.93 6.17 -18.22
C GLY A 37 -26.66 6.73 -16.99
N GLU A 38 -26.68 6.01 -15.87
CA GLU A 38 -27.35 6.43 -14.65
C GLU A 38 -26.43 7.26 -13.74
N SER A 39 -27.00 8.26 -13.05
CA SER A 39 -26.36 8.95 -11.92
C SER A 39 -27.01 8.51 -10.61
N VAL A 40 -26.23 8.01 -9.66
CA VAL A 40 -26.72 7.52 -8.36
C VAL A 40 -26.06 8.34 -7.24
N PRO A 41 -26.82 8.81 -6.23
CA PRO A 41 -26.24 9.46 -5.05
C PRO A 41 -25.28 8.53 -4.31
N GLY A 42 -24.11 9.05 -3.96
CA GLY A 42 -23.19 8.38 -3.04
C GLY A 42 -23.63 8.57 -1.59
N SER A 43 -23.39 7.57 -0.77
CA SER A 43 -23.57 7.64 0.68
C SER A 43 -22.30 8.07 1.41
N ASP A 44 -21.12 7.79 0.83
CA ASP A 44 -19.82 8.13 1.39
C ASP A 44 -18.72 8.14 0.32
N PHE A 45 -17.59 8.79 0.62
CA PHE A 45 -16.40 8.83 -0.23
C PHE A 45 -15.12 8.77 0.60
N VAL A 46 -14.24 7.81 0.26
CA VAL A 46 -12.99 7.56 0.97
C VAL A 46 -11.82 7.56 -0.01
N SER A 47 -10.77 8.29 0.36
CA SER A 47 -9.45 8.20 -0.30
C SER A 47 -8.54 7.29 0.53
N SER A 48 -7.94 6.29 -0.12
CA SER A 48 -7.03 5.34 0.52
C SER A 48 -5.74 5.18 -0.26
N ARG A 49 -4.74 4.57 0.37
CA ARG A 49 -3.43 4.27 -0.27
C ARG A 49 -3.46 2.83 -0.77
N GLY A 50 -3.19 2.66 -2.05
CA GLY A 50 -3.19 1.38 -2.73
C GLY A 50 -2.00 1.20 -3.66
N GLY A 51 -2.16 0.29 -4.61
CA GLY A 51 -1.10 -0.16 -5.51
C GLY A 51 -0.44 -1.44 -5.02
N LYS A 52 -0.29 -2.40 -5.95
CA LYS A 52 0.25 -3.72 -5.64
C LYS A 52 1.68 -3.64 -5.08
N GLY A 53 2.51 -2.75 -5.64
CA GLY A 53 3.88 -2.52 -5.15
C GLY A 53 3.90 -1.97 -3.73
N ALA A 54 3.11 -0.93 -3.47
CA ALA A 54 2.93 -0.37 -2.13
C ALA A 54 2.46 -1.44 -1.11
N ASN A 55 1.44 -2.23 -1.46
CA ASN A 55 0.90 -3.26 -0.58
C ASN A 55 1.93 -4.36 -0.26
N GLN A 56 2.72 -4.79 -1.25
CA GLN A 56 3.80 -5.76 -1.04
C GLN A 56 4.92 -5.18 -0.15
N ALA A 57 5.32 -3.94 -0.37
CA ALA A 57 6.33 -3.27 0.46
C ALA A 57 5.89 -3.16 1.92
N ILE A 58 4.62 -2.80 2.15
CA ILE A 58 4.04 -2.73 3.51
C ILE A 58 4.02 -4.11 4.16
N ALA A 59 3.61 -5.16 3.43
CA ALA A 59 3.59 -6.51 3.97
C ALA A 59 5.00 -6.99 4.37
N ALA A 60 6.00 -6.77 3.51
CA ALA A 60 7.39 -7.11 3.79
C ALA A 60 7.95 -6.35 5.00
N ALA A 61 7.61 -5.06 5.14
CA ALA A 61 8.05 -4.27 6.29
C ALA A 61 7.40 -4.75 7.60
N ARG A 62 6.11 -5.12 7.56
CA ARG A 62 5.39 -5.68 8.72
C ARG A 62 5.94 -7.03 9.18
N LEU A 63 6.54 -7.80 8.28
CA LEU A 63 7.22 -9.06 8.59
C LEU A 63 8.67 -8.87 9.08
N GLY A 64 9.13 -7.63 9.26
CA GLY A 64 10.44 -7.31 9.84
C GLY A 64 11.55 -7.02 8.82
N GLY A 65 11.22 -6.95 7.52
CA GLY A 65 12.19 -6.55 6.50
C GLY A 65 12.59 -5.07 6.58
N ALA A 66 13.83 -4.76 6.19
CA ALA A 66 14.28 -3.40 5.90
C ALA A 66 13.92 -3.06 4.44
N VAL A 67 12.77 -2.41 4.25
CA VAL A 67 12.16 -2.25 2.92
C VAL A 67 12.31 -0.84 2.35
N SER A 68 12.72 -0.75 1.09
CA SER A 68 12.60 0.46 0.25
C SER A 68 11.66 0.18 -0.92
N ILE A 69 10.86 1.18 -1.33
CA ILE A 69 10.02 1.09 -2.53
C ILE A 69 10.49 2.10 -3.59
N ILE A 70 10.50 1.66 -4.84
CA ILE A 70 10.77 2.49 -6.01
C ILE A 70 9.54 2.42 -6.92
N GLY A 71 9.00 3.57 -7.25
CA GLY A 71 7.82 3.69 -8.12
C GLY A 71 7.68 5.12 -8.62
N ARG A 72 6.79 5.31 -9.60
CA ARG A 72 6.44 6.62 -10.14
C ARG A 72 5.06 7.02 -9.61
N VAL A 73 4.97 8.21 -9.03
CA VAL A 73 3.70 8.88 -8.73
C VAL A 73 3.42 9.96 -9.77
N SER A 74 2.14 10.27 -9.98
CA SER A 74 1.70 11.43 -10.77
C SER A 74 1.43 12.60 -9.83
N PHE A 75 1.68 13.81 -10.28
CA PHE A 75 1.19 15.03 -9.63
C PHE A 75 -0.21 15.34 -10.18
N ALA A 76 -1.09 15.86 -9.32
CA ALA A 76 -2.35 16.48 -9.73
C ALA A 76 -2.20 17.99 -9.54
N SER A 77 -2.40 18.76 -10.61
CA SER A 77 -2.47 20.22 -10.62
C SER A 77 -3.85 20.71 -10.17
#